data_AF-A0AAV6THI6-F1
#
_entry.id   AF-A0AAV6THI6-F1
#
_cell.length_a   1.000
_cell.length_b   1.000
_cell.length_c   1.000
_cell.angle_alpha   90.00
_cell.angle_beta   90.00
_cell.angle_gamma   90.00
#
_symmetry.space_group_name_H-M   'P 1'
#
loop_
_entity.id
_entity.type
_entity.pdbx_description
1 polymer ?
#
loop_
_entity_poly.entity_id
_entity_poly.type
_entity_poly.pdbx_seq_one_letter_code
_entity_poly.pdbx_strand_id
1 'polypeptide(L)'
;MVFSDTNVKLRSGESFAAKEQPEHHNSSSPLQKLDIGQVTKFPYDPMHLVYLGVMRRLLYRWKGVCSSHLGFCQRPKISVKDRLLLSERLVSVQKIWPSDFNRKPRSLEELDFLKATELRQFLLYIGPNVLKDILTETYNDHFMCLFVAIHILNSKDYKEKNSCANTLLTSFVEMSASLYGKDFQVYNVHSLIHLPEDSLHLGPLHSFSAFAFENYMQTLKSMLKKPHYLQQVVKRTLEKQMWSQPDRSLEDPTLQFEVIDSSKCISPDLPDGGLKGIHYSSAKCHLFKLATNVKDSFVILKDHRIFQIFNIVKQSNDIYLVAKFFKKTKSFYDFPIQLSDINFFQVENLSKKIVVCNISAVAMEVVLLQHKDVFAVVPINHSRSLFPYCIVQFTIDQTVTVIPTGWLRNAQCWWPQESVKRHILFNSEPDVNSWSSFAFKVVHYSRTYATADVSITFFETITDIVLYSEDESQSLLTEPPSTKEKALLHTILEKVMQLSSEVKELKKLQPITSGQQSMENIDYLPLSSSEEMIQLNEDLEEANKFNKL
;
A
#
# COMPACT_ATOMS: atom_id res chain seq x y z
N MET A 1 12.71 -18.58 -16.17
CA MET A 1 11.45 -18.85 -16.90
C MET A 1 10.74 -17.51 -17.10
N VAL A 2 10.27 -17.25 -18.32
CA VAL A 2 9.55 -16.01 -18.70
C VAL A 2 8.07 -16.34 -18.83
N PHE A 3 7.21 -15.46 -18.35
CA PHE A 3 5.74 -15.63 -18.33
C PHE A 3 5.10 -14.48 -19.10
N SER A 4 4.93 -14.65 -20.41
CA SER A 4 4.49 -13.59 -21.32
C SER A 4 2.97 -13.49 -21.51
N ASP A 5 2.23 -14.58 -21.29
CA ASP A 5 0.79 -14.62 -21.57
C ASP A 5 -0.02 -14.16 -20.35
N THR A 6 -0.78 -13.08 -20.48
CA THR A 6 -1.68 -12.54 -19.45
C THR A 6 -3.12 -13.06 -19.58
N ASN A 7 -3.49 -13.63 -20.73
CA ASN A 7 -4.85 -14.05 -21.06
C ASN A 7 -4.96 -15.58 -21.21
N VAL A 8 -4.61 -16.30 -20.14
CA VAL A 8 -4.68 -17.77 -20.08
C VAL A 8 -5.83 -18.19 -19.18
N LYS A 9 -6.47 -19.33 -19.48
CA LYS A 9 -7.53 -19.90 -18.66
C LYS A 9 -7.04 -20.07 -17.21
N LEU A 10 -7.74 -19.44 -16.26
CA LEU A 10 -7.45 -19.57 -14.83
C LEU A 10 -7.66 -21.02 -14.39
N ARG A 11 -6.78 -21.49 -13.49
CA ARG A 11 -6.95 -22.79 -12.84
C ARG A 11 -8.06 -22.69 -11.81
N SER A 12 -8.88 -23.73 -11.70
CA SER A 12 -9.92 -23.85 -10.69
C SER A 12 -9.57 -24.89 -9.63
N GLY A 13 -10.30 -24.91 -8.52
CA GLY A 13 -10.14 -25.95 -7.50
C GLY A 13 -10.40 -27.34 -8.08
N GLU A 14 -11.39 -27.45 -8.97
CA GLU A 14 -11.76 -28.68 -9.67
C GLU A 14 -10.67 -29.12 -10.63
N SER A 15 -10.13 -28.21 -11.47
CA SER A 15 -9.07 -28.57 -12.41
C SER A 15 -7.80 -29.03 -11.68
N PHE A 16 -7.49 -28.40 -10.54
CA PHE A 16 -6.37 -28.78 -9.68
C PHE A 16 -6.60 -30.14 -9.00
N ALA A 17 -7.82 -30.40 -8.52
CA ALA A 17 -8.19 -31.69 -7.92
C ALA A 17 -8.17 -32.83 -8.94
N ALA A 18 -8.63 -32.55 -10.17
CA ALA A 18 -8.60 -33.46 -11.31
C ALA A 18 -7.20 -33.66 -11.91
N LYS A 19 -6.21 -32.89 -11.44
CA LYS A 19 -4.83 -32.89 -11.93
C LYS A 19 -4.70 -32.66 -13.44
N GLU A 20 -5.50 -31.74 -13.98
CA GLU A 20 -5.52 -31.40 -15.40
C GLU A 20 -4.20 -30.79 -15.91
N GLN A 21 -3.31 -30.34 -15.02
CA GLN A 21 -2.00 -29.77 -15.35
C GLN A 21 -0.86 -30.63 -14.77
N PRO A 22 -0.46 -31.74 -15.42
CA PRO A 22 0.49 -32.71 -14.88
C PRO A 22 1.81 -32.09 -14.40
N GLU A 23 2.30 -31.06 -15.10
CA GLU A 23 3.54 -30.32 -14.79
C GLU A 23 3.48 -29.54 -13.47
N HIS A 24 2.30 -29.31 -12.92
CA HIS A 24 2.08 -28.64 -11.63
C HIS A 24 1.87 -29.61 -10.46
N HIS A 25 1.99 -30.92 -10.68
CA HIS A 25 1.79 -31.94 -9.64
C HIS A 25 3.01 -32.84 -9.48
N ASN A 26 3.70 -32.71 -8.33
CA ASN A 26 4.77 -33.64 -7.96
C ASN A 26 4.23 -34.91 -7.29
N SER A 27 3.18 -34.78 -6.47
CA SER A 27 2.52 -35.88 -5.77
C SER A 27 1.14 -35.44 -5.24
N SER A 28 0.33 -36.38 -4.75
CA SER A 28 -0.93 -36.04 -4.07
C SER A 28 -0.66 -35.44 -2.69
N SER A 29 -1.00 -34.16 -2.51
CA SER A 29 -0.83 -33.48 -1.22
C SER A 29 -1.81 -34.02 -0.17
N PRO A 30 -1.40 -34.26 1.09
CA PRO A 30 -2.32 -34.58 2.19
C PRO A 30 -3.42 -33.53 2.38
N LEU A 31 -3.14 -32.27 1.99
CA LEU A 31 -4.10 -31.19 2.03
C LEU A 31 -5.30 -31.41 1.09
N GLN A 32 -5.20 -32.29 0.08
CA GLN A 32 -6.31 -32.57 -0.82
C GLN A 32 -7.47 -33.26 -0.08
N LYS A 33 -7.16 -33.94 1.04
CA LYS A 33 -8.15 -34.60 1.90
C LYS A 33 -8.98 -33.62 2.75
N LEU A 34 -8.54 -32.37 2.87
CA LEU A 34 -9.14 -31.39 3.78
C LEU A 34 -10.18 -30.50 3.10
N ASP A 35 -10.38 -30.65 1.78
CA ASP A 35 -11.31 -29.85 0.96
C ASP A 35 -11.24 -28.33 1.20
N ILE A 36 -10.01 -27.84 1.40
CA ILE A 36 -9.77 -26.44 1.79
C ILE A 36 -9.71 -25.48 0.59
N GLY A 37 -9.97 -25.91 -0.65
CA GLY A 37 -9.86 -25.03 -1.83
C GLY A 37 -8.42 -24.56 -2.09
N GLN A 38 -7.55 -25.45 -2.59
CA GLN A 38 -6.10 -25.22 -2.69
C GLN A 38 -5.66 -24.12 -3.66
N VAL A 39 -6.51 -23.76 -4.63
CA VAL A 39 -6.22 -22.67 -5.56
C VAL A 39 -6.60 -21.31 -4.97
N THR A 40 -7.71 -21.22 -4.26
CA THR A 40 -8.25 -19.94 -3.75
C THR A 40 -7.80 -19.59 -2.33
N LYS A 41 -7.34 -20.56 -1.53
CA LYS A 41 -6.88 -20.33 -0.14
C LYS A 41 -5.38 -20.15 0.03
N PHE A 42 -4.60 -20.27 -1.04
CA PHE A 42 -3.15 -20.09 -1.02
C PHE A 42 -2.80 -18.85 -1.86
N PRO A 43 -2.91 -17.64 -1.28
CA PRO A 43 -2.72 -16.41 -2.03
C PRO A 43 -1.26 -16.14 -2.34
N TYR A 44 -1.04 -15.20 -3.25
CA TYR A 44 0.25 -14.61 -3.47
C TYR A 44 0.57 -13.59 -2.37
N ASP A 45 1.51 -13.93 -1.48
CA ASP A 45 1.91 -13.03 -0.41
C ASP A 45 2.48 -11.69 -0.96
N PRO A 46 1.87 -10.53 -0.61
CA PRO A 46 2.32 -9.22 -1.08
C PRO A 46 3.72 -8.84 -0.62
N MET A 47 4.21 -9.36 0.52
CA MET A 47 5.53 -9.01 1.01
C MET A 47 6.64 -9.54 0.10
N HIS A 48 6.56 -10.83 -0.24
CA HIS A 48 7.49 -11.48 -1.14
C HIS A 48 7.24 -11.09 -2.61
N LEU A 49 5.98 -11.06 -3.05
CA LEU A 49 5.63 -10.81 -4.43
C LEU A 49 5.92 -9.36 -4.84
N VAL A 50 5.30 -8.40 -4.15
CA VAL A 50 5.28 -6.99 -4.57
C VAL A 50 6.57 -6.29 -4.15
N TYR A 51 6.92 -6.34 -2.86
CA TYR A 51 8.01 -5.53 -2.34
C TYR A 51 9.38 -6.18 -2.60
N LEU A 52 9.60 -7.41 -2.13
CA LEU A 52 10.87 -8.12 -2.35
C LEU A 52 11.07 -8.56 -3.79
N GLY A 53 9.98 -8.90 -4.50
CA GLY A 53 9.99 -9.34 -5.88
C GLY A 53 10.03 -8.18 -6.86
N VAL A 54 8.89 -7.51 -7.07
CA VAL A 54 8.74 -6.53 -8.16
C VAL A 54 9.43 -5.20 -7.87
N MET A 55 9.19 -4.58 -6.71
CA MET A 55 9.75 -3.27 -6.38
C MET A 55 11.28 -3.31 -6.33
N ARG A 56 11.86 -4.34 -5.70
CA ARG A 56 13.31 -4.56 -5.72
C ARG A 56 13.84 -4.72 -7.15
N ARG A 57 13.14 -5.50 -7.99
CA ARG A 57 13.51 -5.72 -9.39
C ARG A 57 13.52 -4.42 -10.21
N LEU A 58 12.51 -3.55 -10.03
CA LEU A 58 12.47 -2.22 -10.65
C LEU A 58 13.69 -1.38 -10.27
N LEU A 59 13.99 -1.29 -8.97
CA LEU A 59 15.17 -0.55 -8.48
C LEU A 59 16.48 -1.10 -9.05
N TYR A 60 16.60 -2.43 -9.19
CA TYR A 60 17.77 -3.04 -9.83
C TYR A 60 17.88 -2.72 -11.32
N ARG A 61 16.76 -2.71 -12.06
CA ARG A 61 16.75 -2.29 -13.48
C ARG A 61 17.15 -0.83 -13.65
N TRP A 62 16.69 0.04 -12.77
CA TRP A 62 17.05 1.46 -12.81
C TRP A 62 18.52 1.68 -12.42
N LYS A 63 18.95 1.18 -11.25
CA LYS A 63 20.33 1.33 -10.75
C LYS A 63 21.37 0.71 -11.69
N GLY A 64 21.01 -0.39 -12.35
CA GLY A 64 21.94 -1.31 -12.99
C GLY A 64 22.72 -2.08 -11.93
N VAL A 65 22.73 -3.41 -12.01
CA VAL A 65 23.54 -4.25 -11.12
C VAL A 65 24.18 -5.36 -11.94
N CYS A 66 25.48 -5.57 -11.73
CA CYS A 66 26.13 -6.85 -12.01
C CYS A 66 25.97 -7.70 -10.75
N SER A 67 24.84 -8.39 -10.61
CA SER A 67 24.62 -9.26 -9.46
C SER A 67 25.00 -10.68 -9.88
N SER A 68 25.96 -11.27 -9.17
CA SER A 68 26.36 -12.68 -9.35
C SER A 68 25.18 -13.64 -9.16
N HIS A 69 24.18 -13.28 -8.34
CA HIS A 69 22.97 -14.07 -8.13
C HIS A 69 21.93 -13.97 -9.27
N LEU A 70 21.98 -12.92 -10.10
CA LEU A 70 21.07 -12.74 -11.23
C LEU A 70 21.71 -13.13 -12.57
N GLY A 71 22.98 -13.53 -12.58
CA GLY A 71 23.66 -14.14 -13.74
C GLY A 71 23.92 -13.22 -14.93
N PHE A 72 23.55 -11.93 -14.88
CA PHE A 72 23.66 -11.00 -15.99
C PHE A 72 23.98 -9.57 -15.52
N CYS A 73 24.94 -8.92 -16.18
CA CYS A 73 25.15 -7.48 -16.07
C CYS A 73 24.14 -6.77 -16.95
N GLN A 74 23.23 -6.01 -16.33
CA GLN A 74 22.23 -5.25 -17.08
C GLN A 74 22.60 -3.78 -17.13
N ARG A 75 22.49 -3.19 -18.33
CA ARG A 75 22.69 -1.76 -18.51
C ARG A 75 21.65 -0.99 -17.68
N PRO A 76 22.06 -0.01 -16.86
CA PRO A 76 21.14 0.78 -16.07
C PRO A 76 20.14 1.51 -16.97
N LYS A 77 18.89 1.63 -16.51
CA LYS A 77 17.84 2.37 -17.23
C LYS A 77 17.80 3.86 -16.91
N ILE A 78 18.55 4.32 -15.92
CA ILE A 78 18.75 5.73 -15.61
C ILE A 78 20.25 6.09 -15.61
N SER A 79 20.56 7.36 -15.88
CA SER A 79 21.95 7.81 -16.00
C SER A 79 22.70 7.78 -14.65
N VAL A 80 24.03 7.87 -14.69
CA VAL A 80 24.84 8.00 -13.46
C VAL A 80 24.42 9.22 -12.64
N LYS A 81 24.18 10.35 -13.33
CA LYS A 81 23.71 11.60 -12.72
C LYS A 81 22.38 11.40 -11.99
N ASP A 82 21.43 10.73 -12.64
CA ASP A 82 20.10 10.52 -12.06
C ASP A 82 20.13 9.52 -10.89
N ARG A 83 21.03 8.53 -10.91
CA ARG A 83 21.25 7.63 -9.76
C ARG A 83 21.78 8.39 -8.55
N LEU A 84 22.75 9.28 -8.75
CA LEU A 84 23.29 10.13 -7.68
C LEU A 84 22.21 11.05 -7.13
N LEU A 85 21.42 11.68 -8.02
CA LEU A 85 20.29 12.52 -7.63
C LEU A 85 19.22 11.74 -6.84
N LEU A 86 18.91 10.50 -7.25
CA LEU A 86 17.97 9.64 -6.52
C LEU A 86 18.50 9.32 -5.10
N SER A 87 19.78 8.99 -4.97
CA SER A 87 20.40 8.76 -3.66
C SER A 87 20.35 10.02 -2.78
N GLU A 88 20.68 11.19 -3.34
CA GLU A 88 20.62 12.47 -2.61
C GLU A 88 19.20 12.77 -2.12
N ARG A 89 18.19 12.56 -2.97
CA ARG A 89 16.79 12.72 -2.58
C ARG A 89 16.40 11.77 -1.46
N LEU A 90 16.78 10.49 -1.54
CA LEU A 90 16.50 9.51 -0.50
C LEU A 90 17.14 9.87 0.85
N VAL A 91 18.40 10.33 0.85
CA VAL A 91 19.08 10.83 2.05
C VAL A 91 18.43 12.11 2.60
N SER A 92 17.90 12.96 1.72
CA SER A 92 17.16 14.16 2.14
C SER A 92 15.84 13.80 2.82
N VAL A 93 15.09 12.86 2.25
CA VAL A 93 13.87 12.31 2.85
C VAL A 93 14.16 11.66 4.21
N GLN A 94 15.29 10.96 4.36
CA GLN A 94 15.71 10.33 5.62
C GLN A 94 15.74 11.30 6.82
N LYS A 95 16.08 12.58 6.59
CA LYS A 95 16.19 13.61 7.63
C LYS A 95 14.83 14.05 8.19
N ILE A 96 13.79 13.98 7.37
CA ILE A 96 12.43 14.44 7.68
C ILE A 96 11.43 13.28 7.84
N TRP A 97 11.92 12.04 7.84
CA TRP A 97 11.05 10.86 7.88
C TRP A 97 10.35 10.72 9.25
N PRO A 98 9.02 10.48 9.28
CA PRO A 98 8.24 10.40 10.52
C PRO A 98 8.70 9.30 11.46
N SER A 99 8.44 9.51 12.75
CA SER A 99 8.78 8.53 13.78
C SER A 99 7.94 7.24 13.75
N ASP A 100 6.78 7.26 13.08
CA ASP A 100 5.87 6.13 12.90
C ASP A 100 6.48 4.97 12.11
N PHE A 101 7.54 5.25 11.35
CA PHE A 101 8.27 4.24 10.62
C PHE A 101 9.53 3.82 11.37
N ASN A 102 9.57 2.55 11.79
CA ASN A 102 10.74 1.97 12.48
C ASN A 102 12.03 1.96 11.62
N ARG A 103 11.90 2.10 10.30
CA ARG A 103 13.04 2.19 9.37
C ARG A 103 12.95 3.47 8.59
N LYS A 104 14.09 4.11 8.39
CA LYS A 104 14.23 5.31 7.56
C LYS A 104 14.69 4.92 6.15
N PRO A 105 14.37 5.74 5.13
CA PRO A 105 14.90 5.56 3.78
C PRO A 105 16.42 5.59 3.76
N ARG A 106 17.00 4.84 2.82
CA ARG A 106 18.45 4.71 2.65
C ARG A 106 18.84 5.03 1.22
N SER A 107 20.13 5.33 1.03
CA SER A 107 20.72 5.58 -0.28
C SER A 107 20.47 4.39 -1.23
N LEU A 108 20.37 4.67 -2.54
CA LEU A 108 20.29 3.63 -3.56
C LEU A 108 21.54 2.73 -3.57
N GLU A 109 22.66 3.19 -3.00
CA GLU A 109 23.89 2.41 -2.84
C GLU A 109 23.66 1.16 -2.00
N GLU A 110 22.81 1.24 -0.97
CA GLU A 110 22.49 0.14 -0.05
C GLU A 110 21.36 -0.77 -0.55
N LEU A 111 21.01 -0.70 -1.84
CA LEU A 111 19.87 -1.44 -2.43
C LEU A 111 19.87 -2.94 -2.08
N ASP A 112 21.03 -3.58 -2.05
CA ASP A 112 21.15 -5.01 -1.73
C ASP A 112 20.72 -5.35 -0.30
N PHE A 113 20.84 -4.40 0.62
CA PHE A 113 20.52 -4.55 2.03
C PHE A 113 19.12 -4.04 2.41
N LEU A 114 18.35 -3.50 1.46
CA LEU A 114 16.98 -3.04 1.74
C LEU A 114 16.09 -4.21 2.17
N LYS A 115 15.35 -4.03 3.28
CA LYS A 115 14.35 -5.00 3.72
C LYS A 115 13.01 -4.78 3.04
N ALA A 116 12.12 -5.78 3.12
CA ALA A 116 10.77 -5.71 2.58
C ALA A 116 9.99 -4.47 3.07
N THR A 117 10.14 -4.09 4.35
CA THR A 117 9.49 -2.91 4.91
C THR A 117 9.97 -1.60 4.28
N GLU A 118 11.23 -1.51 3.88
CA GLU A 118 11.81 -0.32 3.24
C GLU A 118 11.42 -0.25 1.75
N LEU A 119 11.32 -1.40 1.08
CA LEU A 119 10.80 -1.49 -0.28
C LEU A 119 9.30 -1.16 -0.33
N ARG A 120 8.54 -1.56 0.68
CA ARG A 120 7.14 -1.15 0.87
C ARG A 120 7.03 0.36 1.10
N GLN A 121 7.89 0.93 1.95
CA GLN A 121 7.94 2.38 2.18
C GLN A 121 8.26 3.12 0.89
N PHE A 122 9.22 2.62 0.12
CA PHE A 122 9.58 3.19 -1.17
C PHE A 122 8.37 3.19 -2.11
N LEU A 123 7.73 2.04 -2.31
CA LEU A 123 6.58 1.93 -3.22
C LEU A 123 5.42 2.81 -2.79
N LEU A 124 4.95 2.69 -1.55
CA LEU A 124 3.69 3.29 -1.11
C LEU A 124 3.76 4.78 -0.76
N TYR A 125 4.95 5.36 -0.59
CA TYR A 125 5.09 6.73 -0.10
C TYR A 125 6.13 7.56 -0.85
N ILE A 126 7.35 7.04 -0.99
CA ILE A 126 8.52 7.86 -1.37
C ILE A 126 8.66 7.93 -2.88
N GLY A 127 8.44 6.81 -3.57
CA GLY A 127 8.71 6.59 -4.99
C GLY A 127 8.14 7.66 -5.91
N PRO A 128 6.83 7.99 -5.83
CA PRO A 128 6.23 9.00 -6.71
C PRO A 128 6.94 10.36 -6.63
N ASN A 129 7.39 10.77 -5.44
CA ASN A 129 8.13 12.02 -5.27
C ASN A 129 9.56 11.91 -5.79
N VAL A 130 10.34 10.94 -5.30
CA VAL A 130 11.78 10.91 -5.56
C VAL A 130 12.14 10.52 -6.99
N LEU A 131 11.27 9.79 -7.68
CA LEU A 131 11.46 9.36 -9.08
C LEU A 131 11.00 10.40 -10.11
N LYS A 132 10.27 11.43 -9.69
CA LYS A 132 9.79 12.50 -10.58
C LYS A 132 10.97 13.24 -11.20
N ASP A 133 10.95 13.45 -12.51
CA ASP A 133 12.06 14.03 -13.28
C ASP A 133 13.37 13.21 -13.28
N ILE A 134 13.36 11.97 -12.79
CA ILE A 134 14.48 11.01 -12.87
C ILE A 134 14.18 9.90 -13.88
N LEU A 135 12.97 9.36 -13.83
CA LEU A 135 12.48 8.45 -14.85
C LEU A 135 11.96 9.25 -16.04
N THR A 136 12.15 8.73 -17.25
CA THR A 136 11.40 9.23 -18.41
C THR A 136 9.90 9.02 -18.19
N GLU A 137 9.07 9.77 -18.89
CA GLU A 137 7.62 9.70 -18.78
C GLU A 137 7.09 8.26 -18.87
N THR A 138 7.52 7.49 -19.86
CA THR A 138 7.10 6.09 -20.02
C THR A 138 7.47 5.18 -18.84
N TYR A 139 8.66 5.36 -18.25
CA TYR A 139 9.07 4.59 -17.06
C TYR A 139 8.36 5.08 -15.79
N ASN A 140 8.04 6.37 -15.71
CA ASN A 140 7.28 6.95 -14.62
C ASN A 140 5.83 6.43 -14.63
N ASP A 141 5.15 6.52 -15.77
CA ASP A 141 3.79 6.02 -15.98
C ASP A 141 3.69 4.53 -15.65
N HIS A 142 4.67 3.74 -16.09
CA HIS A 142 4.76 2.33 -15.73
C HIS A 142 4.87 2.12 -14.22
N PHE A 143 5.74 2.86 -13.53
CA PHE A 143 5.82 2.81 -12.07
C PHE A 143 4.50 3.26 -11.40
N MET A 144 3.85 4.29 -11.94
CA MET A 144 2.59 4.83 -11.41
C MET A 144 1.44 3.83 -11.52
N CYS A 145 1.39 2.97 -12.55
CA CYS A 145 0.45 1.86 -12.61
C CYS A 145 0.60 0.92 -11.41
N LEU A 146 1.83 0.51 -11.08
CA LEU A 146 2.10 -0.34 -9.90
C LEU A 146 1.76 0.39 -8.60
N PHE A 147 2.21 1.65 -8.47
CA PHE A 147 1.96 2.46 -7.28
C PHE A 147 0.46 2.58 -6.97
N VAL A 148 -0.33 3.04 -7.95
CA VAL A 148 -1.77 3.27 -7.77
C VAL A 148 -2.50 1.96 -7.52
N ALA A 149 -2.21 0.90 -8.27
CA ALA A 149 -2.88 -0.38 -8.07
C ALA A 149 -2.63 -0.96 -6.67
N ILE A 150 -1.37 -1.00 -6.23
CA ILE A 150 -1.03 -1.52 -4.91
C ILE A 150 -1.58 -0.62 -3.81
N HIS A 151 -1.64 0.69 -4.03
CA HIS A 151 -2.28 1.61 -3.08
C HIS A 151 -3.79 1.35 -2.96
N ILE A 152 -4.50 1.13 -4.08
CA ILE A 152 -5.92 0.76 -4.09
C ILE A 152 -6.13 -0.55 -3.33
N LEU A 153 -5.34 -1.59 -3.62
CA LEU A 153 -5.50 -2.90 -2.98
C LEU A 153 -5.11 -2.90 -1.49
N ASN A 154 -4.44 -1.86 -0.99
CA ASN A 154 -4.19 -1.65 0.44
C ASN A 154 -5.21 -0.73 1.12
N SER A 155 -6.11 -0.10 0.37
CA SER A 155 -7.08 0.87 0.90
C SER A 155 -8.39 0.18 1.33
N LYS A 156 -9.31 0.96 1.89
CA LYS A 156 -10.67 0.47 2.23
C LYS A 156 -11.52 0.27 0.98
N ASP A 157 -11.22 1.01 -0.09
CA ASP A 157 -11.96 1.00 -1.35
C ASP A 157 -11.46 -0.14 -2.28
N TYR A 158 -10.67 -1.08 -1.77
CA TYR A 158 -10.04 -2.14 -2.57
C TYR A 158 -11.06 -2.98 -3.35
N LYS A 159 -12.29 -3.14 -2.84
CA LYS A 159 -13.40 -3.82 -3.53
C LYS A 159 -13.98 -2.95 -4.64
N GLU A 160 -14.40 -1.74 -4.31
CA GLU A 160 -15.04 -0.80 -5.24
C GLU A 160 -14.12 -0.46 -6.41
N LYS A 161 -12.83 -0.28 -6.14
CA LYS A 161 -11.81 0.07 -7.13
C LYS A 161 -11.00 -1.14 -7.61
N ASN A 162 -11.44 -2.36 -7.32
CA ASN A 162 -10.71 -3.58 -7.67
C ASN A 162 -10.46 -3.70 -9.17
N SER A 163 -11.48 -3.44 -9.99
CA SER A 163 -11.40 -3.47 -11.46
C SER A 163 -10.34 -2.50 -12.00
N CYS A 164 -10.23 -1.32 -11.40
CA CYS A 164 -9.19 -0.35 -11.73
C CYS A 164 -7.80 -0.92 -11.40
N ALA A 165 -7.60 -1.45 -10.19
CA ALA A 165 -6.33 -2.07 -9.81
C ALA A 165 -5.95 -3.24 -10.73
N ASN A 166 -6.91 -4.07 -11.12
CA ASN A 166 -6.68 -5.18 -12.06
C ASN A 166 -6.21 -4.70 -13.43
N THR A 167 -6.88 -3.67 -13.97
CA THR A 167 -6.49 -3.06 -15.25
C THR A 167 -5.07 -2.49 -15.18
N LEU A 168 -4.73 -1.79 -14.09
CA LEU A 168 -3.40 -1.19 -13.91
C LEU A 168 -2.30 -2.25 -13.76
N LEU A 169 -2.52 -3.34 -13.01
CA LEU A 169 -1.54 -4.41 -12.88
C LEU A 169 -1.37 -5.20 -14.17
N THR A 170 -2.44 -5.43 -14.92
CA THR A 170 -2.38 -6.07 -16.24
C THR A 170 -1.55 -5.23 -17.21
N SER A 171 -1.85 -3.93 -17.32
CA SER A 171 -1.07 -2.98 -18.13
C SER A 171 0.40 -2.92 -17.70
N PHE A 172 0.67 -2.92 -16.40
CA PHE A 172 2.04 -2.97 -15.87
C PHE A 172 2.79 -4.21 -16.36
N VAL A 173 2.17 -5.40 -16.30
CA VAL A 173 2.80 -6.65 -16.73
C VAL A 173 3.03 -6.64 -18.24
N GLU A 174 2.05 -6.24 -19.04
CA GLU A 174 2.12 -6.21 -20.51
C GLU A 174 3.20 -5.26 -21.02
N MET A 175 3.30 -4.05 -20.45
CA MET A 175 4.32 -3.06 -20.83
C MET A 175 5.73 -3.43 -20.37
N SER A 176 5.87 -4.30 -19.38
CA SER A 176 7.17 -4.53 -18.75
C SER A 176 8.22 -5.17 -19.67
N ALA A 177 7.80 -6.03 -20.61
CA ALA A 177 8.73 -6.67 -21.55
C ALA A 177 9.35 -5.69 -22.55
N SER A 178 8.59 -4.71 -23.04
CA SER A 178 9.12 -3.70 -23.96
C SER A 178 10.07 -2.73 -23.25
N LEU A 179 9.76 -2.38 -22.00
CA LEU A 179 10.54 -1.44 -21.21
C LEU A 179 11.85 -2.02 -20.66
N TYR A 180 11.81 -3.26 -20.18
CA TYR A 180 12.91 -3.87 -19.43
C TYR A 180 13.51 -5.12 -20.07
N GLY A 181 12.93 -5.60 -21.18
CA GLY A 181 13.29 -6.86 -21.83
C GLY A 181 12.38 -8.02 -21.38
N LYS A 182 12.28 -9.05 -22.24
CA LYS A 182 11.46 -10.25 -21.97
C LYS A 182 11.85 -10.97 -20.67
N ASP A 183 13.12 -10.89 -20.28
CA ASP A 183 13.63 -11.47 -19.05
C ASP A 183 13.06 -10.77 -17.80
N PHE A 184 12.45 -9.58 -17.92
CA PHE A 184 11.81 -8.90 -16.80
C PHE A 184 10.52 -9.61 -16.32
N GLN A 185 9.74 -10.20 -17.23
CA GLN A 185 8.48 -10.91 -16.96
C GLN A 185 8.74 -12.29 -16.32
N VAL A 186 9.28 -12.28 -15.10
CA VAL A 186 9.43 -13.46 -14.26
C VAL A 186 8.13 -13.75 -13.51
N TYR A 187 8.06 -14.91 -12.85
CA TYR A 187 6.92 -15.34 -12.03
C TYR A 187 6.36 -14.22 -11.15
N ASN A 188 7.22 -13.54 -10.37
CA ASN A 188 6.77 -12.47 -9.48
C ASN A 188 6.15 -11.26 -10.21
N VAL A 189 6.57 -10.97 -11.44
CA VAL A 189 5.98 -9.88 -12.22
C VAL A 189 4.64 -10.31 -12.76
N HIS A 190 4.56 -11.49 -13.36
CA HIS A 190 3.32 -12.03 -13.91
C HIS A 190 2.23 -12.18 -12.84
N SER A 191 2.57 -12.75 -11.68
CA SER A 191 1.60 -13.04 -10.62
C SER A 191 0.96 -11.80 -9.97
N LEU A 192 1.41 -10.58 -10.32
CA LEU A 192 0.71 -9.36 -9.91
C LEU A 192 -0.75 -9.33 -10.37
N ILE A 193 -1.06 -9.87 -11.56
CA ILE A 193 -2.43 -9.85 -12.11
C ILE A 193 -3.42 -10.69 -11.29
N HIS A 194 -2.94 -11.52 -10.36
CA HIS A 194 -3.79 -12.34 -9.48
C HIS A 194 -4.11 -11.65 -8.14
N LEU A 195 -3.36 -10.60 -7.77
CA LEU A 195 -3.58 -9.87 -6.51
C LEU A 195 -4.97 -9.24 -6.36
N PRO A 196 -5.63 -8.71 -7.42
CA PRO A 196 -6.98 -8.18 -7.29
C PRO A 196 -7.98 -9.23 -6.82
N GLU A 197 -7.91 -10.44 -7.38
CA GLU A 197 -8.78 -11.55 -7.02
C GLU A 197 -8.49 -12.09 -5.61
N ASP A 198 -7.20 -12.23 -5.26
CA ASP A 198 -6.79 -12.59 -3.90
C ASP A 198 -7.34 -11.58 -2.87
N SER A 199 -7.32 -10.29 -3.24
CA SER A 199 -7.81 -9.24 -2.36
C SER A 199 -9.33 -9.30 -2.15
N LEU A 200 -10.11 -9.63 -3.18
CA LEU A 200 -11.57 -9.83 -3.01
C LEU A 200 -11.88 -10.98 -2.04
N HIS A 201 -11.07 -12.02 -2.04
CA HIS A 201 -11.27 -13.20 -1.19
C HIS A 201 -10.75 -13.07 0.24
N LEU A 202 -9.62 -12.37 0.44
CA LEU A 202 -8.88 -12.35 1.72
C LEU A 202 -8.84 -10.97 2.37
N GLY A 203 -9.39 -9.96 1.72
CA GLY A 203 -9.37 -8.57 2.15
C GLY A 203 -8.21 -7.78 1.54
N PRO A 204 -7.93 -6.57 2.06
CA PRO A 204 -6.87 -5.72 1.52
C PRO A 204 -5.49 -6.37 1.69
N LEU A 205 -4.51 -6.07 0.83
CA LEU A 205 -3.20 -6.76 0.79
C LEU A 205 -2.47 -6.86 2.14
N HIS A 206 -2.68 -5.91 3.05
CA HIS A 206 -2.05 -5.95 4.36
C HIS A 206 -2.63 -7.01 5.30
N SER A 207 -3.85 -7.52 5.07
CA SER A 207 -4.51 -8.51 5.93
C SER A 207 -3.89 -9.91 5.80
N PHE A 208 -3.37 -10.26 4.61
CA PHE A 208 -2.79 -11.58 4.32
C PHE A 208 -1.29 -11.53 4.01
N SER A 209 -0.63 -10.44 4.35
CA SER A 209 0.82 -10.30 4.14
C SER A 209 1.65 -11.03 5.20
N ALA A 210 2.77 -11.61 4.77
CA ALA A 210 3.71 -12.36 5.59
C ALA A 210 4.45 -11.51 6.65
N PHE A 211 4.35 -10.18 6.65
CA PHE A 211 5.03 -9.32 7.64
C PHE A 211 4.73 -9.72 9.09
N ALA A 212 3.46 -9.98 9.42
CA ALA A 212 3.07 -10.37 10.78
C ALA A 212 3.69 -11.72 11.17
N PHE A 213 3.70 -12.67 10.24
CA PHE A 213 4.27 -14.00 10.43
C PHE A 213 5.79 -13.96 10.61
N GLU A 214 6.51 -13.18 9.78
CA GLU A 214 7.97 -13.01 9.92
C GLU A 214 8.34 -12.32 11.24
N ASN A 215 7.58 -11.32 11.65
CA ASN A 215 7.79 -10.65 12.93
C ASN A 215 7.57 -11.62 14.10
N TYR A 216 6.47 -12.38 14.08
CA TYR A 216 6.19 -13.39 15.12
C TYR A 216 7.22 -14.52 15.14
N MET A 217 7.75 -14.90 13.97
CA MET A 217 8.82 -15.90 13.87
C MET A 217 10.06 -15.50 14.68
N GLN A 218 10.37 -14.20 14.81
CA GLN A 218 11.47 -13.74 15.67
C GLN A 218 11.20 -14.05 17.15
N THR A 219 9.95 -13.89 17.60
CA THR A 219 9.51 -14.28 18.94
C THR A 219 9.68 -15.78 19.16
N LEU A 220 9.28 -16.61 18.19
CA LEU A 220 9.48 -18.05 18.27
C LEU A 220 10.97 -18.41 18.33
N LYS A 221 11.81 -17.79 17.48
CA LYS A 221 13.26 -18.01 17.47
C LYS A 221 13.91 -17.65 18.80
N SER A 222 13.48 -16.59 19.47
CA SER A 222 14.02 -16.23 20.80
C SER A 222 13.70 -17.24 21.91
N MET A 223 12.69 -18.10 21.72
CA MET A 223 12.36 -19.17 22.66
C MET A 223 13.30 -20.37 22.53
N LEU A 224 14.03 -20.47 21.40
CA LEU A 224 14.88 -21.62 21.07
C LEU A 224 16.29 -21.40 21.63
N LYS A 225 16.75 -22.28 22.54
CA LYS A 225 18.10 -22.23 23.11
C LYS A 225 18.92 -23.51 22.91
N LYS A 226 18.25 -24.66 22.74
CA LYS A 226 18.88 -26.00 22.61
C LYS A 226 18.24 -26.80 21.46
N PRO A 227 18.83 -27.90 20.97
CA PRO A 227 18.09 -28.88 20.18
C PRO A 227 16.85 -29.36 20.98
N HIS A 228 15.77 -29.77 20.30
CA HIS A 228 14.36 -29.88 20.79
C HIS A 228 13.52 -28.62 20.61
N TYR A 229 13.49 -28.08 19.39
CA TYR A 229 12.88 -26.78 19.08
C TYR A 229 11.36 -26.73 19.34
N LEU A 230 10.61 -27.75 18.91
CA LEU A 230 9.15 -27.75 19.03
C LEU A 230 8.70 -27.85 20.50
N GLN A 231 9.27 -28.78 21.26
CA GLN A 231 8.94 -28.95 22.68
C GLN A 231 9.27 -27.70 23.49
N GLN A 232 10.37 -27.00 23.16
CA GLN A 232 10.72 -25.73 23.80
C GLN A 232 9.68 -24.64 23.50
N VAL A 233 9.28 -24.46 22.25
CA VAL A 233 8.24 -23.48 21.89
C VAL A 233 6.94 -23.77 22.61
N VAL A 234 6.48 -25.03 22.63
CA VAL A 234 5.23 -25.42 23.31
C VAL A 234 5.32 -25.10 24.80
N LYS A 235 6.37 -25.56 25.49
CA LYS A 235 6.54 -25.34 26.93
C LYS A 235 6.65 -23.84 27.27
N ARG A 236 7.41 -23.06 26.50
CA ARG A 236 7.56 -21.60 26.71
C ARG A 236 6.28 -20.83 26.44
N THR A 237 5.48 -21.25 25.45
CA THR A 237 4.17 -20.64 25.19
C THR A 237 3.20 -20.93 26.33
N LEU A 238 3.19 -22.17 26.85
CA LEU A 238 2.38 -22.54 28.01
C LEU A 238 2.82 -21.76 29.26
N GLU A 239 4.13 -21.66 29.54
CA GLU A 239 4.66 -20.84 30.64
C GLU A 239 4.19 -19.38 30.54
N LYS A 240 4.25 -18.77 29.36
CA LYS A 240 3.76 -17.40 29.13
C LYS A 240 2.27 -17.27 29.40
N GLN A 241 1.46 -18.21 28.93
CA GLN A 241 0.01 -18.21 29.17
C GLN A 241 -0.30 -18.34 30.67
N MET A 242 0.44 -19.16 31.41
CA MET A 242 0.28 -19.33 32.86
C MET A 242 0.73 -18.11 33.67
N TRP A 243 1.75 -17.37 33.21
CA TRP A 243 2.28 -16.19 33.90
C TRP A 243 1.66 -14.86 33.44
N SER A 244 0.81 -14.90 32.42
CA SER A 244 0.02 -13.74 32.00
C SER A 244 -1.02 -13.49 33.09
N GLN A 245 -0.69 -12.61 34.04
CA GLN A 245 -1.72 -11.95 34.85
C GLN A 245 -2.71 -11.28 33.88
N PRO A 246 -4.03 -11.26 34.15
CA PRO A 246 -4.93 -10.39 33.41
C PRO A 246 -4.35 -8.98 33.49
N ASP A 247 -4.02 -8.40 32.34
CA ASP A 247 -3.31 -7.13 32.25
C ASP A 247 -4.15 -6.04 32.94
N ARG A 248 -3.79 -5.68 34.18
CA ARG A 248 -4.48 -4.66 34.99
C ARG A 248 -4.11 -3.23 34.57
N SER A 249 -3.60 -3.04 33.36
CA SER A 249 -3.22 -1.71 32.83
C SER A 249 -3.73 -1.43 31.42
N LEU A 250 -4.87 -2.02 31.04
CA LEU A 250 -5.60 -1.61 29.85
C LEU A 250 -6.59 -0.50 30.23
N GLU A 251 -6.04 0.70 30.47
CA GLU A 251 -6.86 1.91 30.38
C GLU A 251 -7.47 1.99 28.97
N ASP A 252 -8.74 2.35 28.97
CA ASP A 252 -9.68 2.51 27.87
C ASP A 252 -9.08 3.29 26.67
N PRO A 253 -8.76 2.68 25.49
CA PRO A 253 -8.29 3.43 24.35
C PRO A 253 -9.51 3.89 23.57
N THR A 254 -10.27 4.79 24.20
CA THR A 254 -10.83 5.91 23.45
C THR A 254 -9.66 6.73 22.87
N LEU A 255 -9.89 7.58 21.87
CA LEU A 255 -8.90 8.53 21.34
C LEU A 255 -8.55 9.58 22.41
N GLN A 256 -8.04 9.15 23.56
CA GLN A 256 -7.49 10.00 24.59
C GLN A 256 -6.12 10.41 24.11
N PHE A 257 -6.06 11.67 23.69
CA PHE A 257 -4.79 12.30 23.39
C PHE A 257 -4.13 12.64 24.72
N GLU A 258 -3.02 11.97 24.97
CA GLU A 258 -2.15 12.29 26.08
C GLU A 258 -1.03 13.19 25.60
N VAL A 259 -0.82 14.25 26.35
CA VAL A 259 0.30 15.13 26.11
C VAL A 259 1.54 14.48 26.72
N ILE A 260 2.53 14.17 25.88
CA ILE A 260 3.69 13.34 26.28
C ILE A 260 4.77 14.19 26.93
N ASP A 261 4.89 15.44 26.51
CA ASP A 261 6.05 16.22 26.89
C ASP A 261 5.79 16.96 28.20
N SER A 262 6.42 16.47 29.28
CA SER A 262 6.51 17.15 30.57
C SER A 262 7.36 18.42 30.51
N SER A 263 8.12 18.63 29.42
CA SER A 263 8.69 19.94 29.14
C SER A 263 7.59 20.84 28.59
N LYS A 264 7.02 21.68 29.48
CA LYS A 264 6.24 22.84 29.05
C LYS A 264 7.06 23.51 27.94
N CYS A 265 6.48 23.73 26.76
CA CYS A 265 7.13 24.53 25.74
C CYS A 265 7.10 25.99 26.25
N ILE A 266 8.08 26.38 27.06
CA ILE A 266 8.21 27.75 27.61
C ILE A 266 8.91 28.65 26.59
N SER A 267 8.61 28.52 25.30
CA SER A 267 9.00 29.57 24.36
C SER A 267 7.87 30.60 24.36
N PRO A 268 8.08 31.79 24.96
CA PRO A 268 7.07 32.86 24.95
C PRO A 268 6.75 33.36 23.54
N ASP A 269 7.53 32.94 22.53
CA ASP A 269 7.40 33.34 21.13
C ASP A 269 6.55 32.38 20.29
N LEU A 270 6.07 31.26 20.86
CA LEU A 270 5.21 30.35 20.13
C LEU A 270 3.82 30.98 19.92
N PRO A 271 3.30 31.02 18.69
CA PRO A 271 1.96 31.52 18.45
C PRO A 271 0.95 30.66 19.24
N ASP A 272 0.16 31.33 20.07
CA ASP A 272 -0.93 30.73 20.84
C ASP A 272 -2.27 30.79 20.08
N GLY A 273 -2.33 31.58 19.00
CA GLY A 273 -3.56 31.85 18.27
C GLY A 273 -4.62 32.58 19.11
N GLY A 274 -4.20 33.26 20.17
CA GLY A 274 -5.07 33.90 21.17
C GLY A 274 -5.65 32.94 22.22
N LEU A 275 -5.20 31.68 22.27
CA LEU A 275 -5.65 30.72 23.28
C LEU A 275 -4.90 30.89 24.61
N LYS A 276 -5.63 30.80 25.72
CA LYS A 276 -5.03 30.65 27.06
C LYS A 276 -4.95 29.17 27.40
N GLY A 277 -3.76 28.66 27.68
CA GLY A 277 -3.57 27.26 28.07
C GLY A 277 -2.13 26.89 28.34
N ILE A 278 -1.88 25.59 28.52
CA ILE A 278 -0.52 25.05 28.68
C ILE A 278 -0.01 24.61 27.31
N HIS A 279 1.21 25.02 26.98
CA HIS A 279 1.83 24.80 25.68
C HIS A 279 2.72 23.58 25.66
N TYR A 280 2.66 22.83 24.57
CA TYR A 280 3.36 21.57 24.39
C TYR A 280 3.96 21.43 23.00
N SER A 281 5.09 20.73 22.95
CA SER A 281 5.83 20.40 21.73
C SER A 281 5.25 19.19 21.00
N SER A 282 4.53 18.32 21.70
CA SER A 282 3.99 17.08 21.16
C SER A 282 2.81 16.54 21.95
N ALA A 283 1.92 15.86 21.23
CA ALA A 283 0.82 15.07 21.77
C ALA A 283 0.82 13.70 21.08
N LYS A 284 0.59 12.63 21.84
CA LYS A 284 0.28 11.33 21.25
C LYS A 284 -1.17 11.02 21.52
N CYS A 285 -1.77 10.25 20.64
CA CYS A 285 -2.73 9.26 21.10
C CYS A 285 -2.05 7.89 21.03
N HIS A 286 -2.77 6.84 21.38
CA HIS A 286 -2.27 5.48 21.16
C HIS A 286 -1.92 5.22 19.68
N LEU A 287 -2.39 6.03 18.71
CA LEU A 287 -2.29 5.79 17.26
C LEU A 287 -1.10 6.39 16.56
N PHE A 288 -0.83 7.66 16.83
CA PHE A 288 0.17 8.45 16.16
C PHE A 288 0.62 9.56 17.09
N LYS A 289 1.80 10.10 16.81
CA LYS A 289 2.38 11.21 17.56
C LYS A 289 2.36 12.45 16.67
N LEU A 290 1.73 13.50 17.14
CA LEU A 290 1.88 14.83 16.56
C LEU A 290 2.94 15.60 17.31
N ALA A 291 3.79 16.32 16.59
CA ALA A 291 4.77 17.20 17.19
C ALA A 291 4.91 18.50 16.40
N THR A 292 5.56 19.49 17.00
CA THR A 292 5.91 20.76 16.33
C THR A 292 7.23 20.68 15.55
N ASN A 293 7.86 19.49 15.53
CA ASN A 293 9.09 19.25 14.77
C ASN A 293 8.79 19.09 13.26
N VAL A 294 9.79 19.22 12.41
CA VAL A 294 9.60 19.17 10.93
C VAL A 294 9.02 17.84 10.44
N LYS A 295 9.30 16.72 11.12
CA LYS A 295 8.93 15.37 10.64
C LYS A 295 7.49 14.95 10.98
N ASP A 296 6.95 15.39 12.12
CA ASP A 296 5.64 14.95 12.65
C ASP A 296 4.65 16.13 12.81
N SER A 297 4.86 17.26 12.09
CA SER A 297 4.05 18.49 12.20
C SER A 297 2.97 18.65 11.14
N PHE A 298 2.78 17.70 10.24
CA PHE A 298 1.85 17.87 9.13
C PHE A 298 0.67 16.92 9.21
N VAL A 299 -0.53 17.47 9.00
CA VAL A 299 -1.80 16.73 9.07
C VAL A 299 -2.77 17.15 7.97
N ILE A 300 -3.64 16.21 7.57
CA ILE A 300 -4.88 16.51 6.85
C ILE A 300 -6.02 16.52 7.86
N LEU A 301 -6.84 17.56 7.82
CA LEU A 301 -8.07 17.65 8.61
C LEU A 301 -9.24 16.93 7.92
N LYS A 302 -10.32 16.70 8.66
CA LYS A 302 -11.57 16.10 8.13
C LYS A 302 -12.22 16.89 7.00
N ASP A 303 -11.90 18.17 6.87
CA ASP A 303 -12.32 19.03 5.77
C ASP A 303 -11.32 19.08 4.59
N HIS A 304 -10.39 18.13 4.54
CA HIS A 304 -9.36 17.95 3.52
C HIS A 304 -8.30 19.06 3.43
N ARG A 305 -8.28 20.03 4.35
CA ARG A 305 -7.22 21.03 4.38
C ARG A 305 -5.94 20.46 5.00
N ILE A 306 -4.79 20.87 4.45
CA ILE A 306 -3.46 20.42 4.88
C ILE A 306 -2.84 21.50 5.78
N PHE A 307 -2.47 21.09 6.99
CA PHE A 307 -2.05 21.96 8.07
C PHE A 307 -0.63 21.60 8.51
N GLN A 308 0.15 22.62 8.85
CA GLN A 308 1.41 22.51 9.60
C GLN A 308 1.19 23.01 11.02
N ILE A 309 1.48 22.15 11.99
CA ILE A 309 1.36 22.40 13.43
C ILE A 309 2.59 23.18 13.89
N PHE A 310 2.35 24.32 14.53
CA PHE A 310 3.39 25.15 15.13
C PHE A 310 3.41 25.03 16.66
N ASN A 311 2.25 24.77 17.25
CA ASN A 311 2.10 24.69 18.70
C ASN A 311 0.86 23.84 19.06
N ILE A 312 0.90 23.22 20.23
CA ILE A 312 -0.18 22.39 20.77
C ILE A 312 -0.55 22.97 22.15
N VAL A 313 -1.80 23.38 22.32
CA VAL A 313 -2.29 24.02 23.54
C VAL A 313 -3.32 23.13 24.21
N LYS A 314 -3.07 22.76 25.47
CA LYS A 314 -4.08 22.12 26.32
C LYS A 314 -4.82 23.18 27.12
N GLN A 315 -6.14 23.19 26.99
CA GLN A 315 -7.02 24.04 27.77
C GLN A 315 -8.06 23.13 28.44
N SER A 316 -8.00 23.05 29.77
CA SER A 316 -8.80 22.09 30.54
C SER A 316 -8.53 20.64 30.08
N ASN A 317 -9.55 19.92 29.59
CA ASN A 317 -9.43 18.57 29.05
C ASN A 317 -9.25 18.52 27.52
N ASP A 318 -9.36 19.65 26.84
CA ASP A 318 -9.25 19.70 25.38
C ASP A 318 -7.85 20.04 24.91
N ILE A 319 -7.50 19.52 23.74
CA ILE A 319 -6.23 19.79 23.07
C ILE A 319 -6.52 20.48 21.74
N TYR A 320 -5.87 21.62 21.55
CA TYR A 320 -5.96 22.46 20.37
C TYR A 320 -4.63 22.49 19.64
N LEU A 321 -4.70 22.44 18.31
CA LEU A 321 -3.57 22.62 17.41
C LEU A 321 -3.57 24.05 16.90
N VAL A 322 -2.46 24.75 17.11
CA VAL A 322 -2.20 26.05 16.50
C VAL A 322 -1.36 25.80 15.26
N ALA A 323 -1.94 26.11 14.10
CA ALA A 323 -1.41 25.66 12.82
C ALA A 323 -1.55 26.74 11.74
N LYS A 324 -0.81 26.56 10.64
CA LYS A 324 -1.03 27.29 9.38
C LYS A 324 -1.44 26.30 8.30
N PHE A 325 -2.22 26.75 7.34
CA PHE A 325 -2.71 25.91 6.24
C PHE A 325 -2.03 26.27 4.92
N PHE A 326 -1.97 25.32 3.99
CA PHE A 326 -1.50 25.58 2.63
C PHE A 326 -2.63 26.19 1.77
N LYS A 327 -2.32 27.26 1.03
CA LYS A 327 -3.32 27.98 0.23
C LYS A 327 -3.63 27.32 -1.11
N LYS A 328 -2.62 26.72 -1.74
CA LYS A 328 -2.76 26.04 -3.04
C LYS A 328 -2.60 24.55 -2.83
N THR A 329 -3.59 23.79 -3.28
CA THR A 329 -3.58 22.32 -3.31
C THR A 329 -3.97 21.89 -4.73
N LYS A 330 -3.22 20.97 -5.31
CA LYS A 330 -3.58 20.27 -6.55
C LYS A 330 -3.11 18.83 -6.50
N SER A 331 -3.50 18.00 -7.45
CA SER A 331 -2.98 16.63 -7.54
C SER A 331 -1.47 16.64 -7.87
N PHE A 332 -0.69 15.73 -7.27
CA PHE A 332 0.76 15.64 -7.55
C PHE A 332 1.07 14.94 -8.89
N TYR A 333 0.20 14.02 -9.29
CA TYR A 333 0.11 13.42 -10.62
C TYR A 333 -1.37 13.28 -11.03
N ASP A 334 -1.62 13.34 -12.33
CA ASP A 334 -2.98 13.17 -12.89
C ASP A 334 -3.15 11.82 -13.61
N PHE A 335 -2.06 11.05 -13.74
CA PHE A 335 -2.03 9.72 -14.33
C PHE A 335 -1.55 8.67 -13.31
N PRO A 336 -2.09 7.44 -13.32
CA PRO A 336 -3.25 6.97 -14.12
C PRO A 336 -4.60 7.48 -13.61
N ILE A 337 -4.63 8.00 -12.38
CA ILE A 337 -5.76 8.69 -11.75
C ILE A 337 -5.25 9.99 -11.11
N GLN A 338 -6.15 10.88 -10.72
CA GLN A 338 -5.77 12.01 -9.88
C GLN A 338 -5.35 11.49 -8.51
N LEU A 339 -4.07 11.63 -8.14
CA LEU A 339 -3.61 11.13 -6.84
C LEU A 339 -4.23 11.87 -5.65
N SER A 340 -4.86 13.03 -5.86
CA SER A 340 -5.72 13.64 -4.85
C SER A 340 -6.83 12.70 -4.35
N ASP A 341 -7.29 11.76 -5.19
CA ASP A 341 -8.31 10.75 -4.83
C ASP A 341 -7.81 9.76 -3.78
N ILE A 342 -6.49 9.63 -3.64
CA ILE A 342 -5.82 8.83 -2.60
C ILE A 342 -5.10 9.72 -1.57
N ASN A 343 -5.49 11.00 -1.46
CA ASN A 343 -4.95 12.02 -0.55
C ASN A 343 -3.48 12.39 -0.78
N PHE A 344 -2.97 12.24 -2.01
CA PHE A 344 -1.61 12.62 -2.37
C PHE A 344 -1.64 13.94 -3.16
N PHE A 345 -1.15 15.02 -2.55
CA PHE A 345 -1.30 16.37 -3.08
C PHE A 345 0.04 17.03 -3.41
N GLN A 346 0.02 18.03 -4.29
CA GLN A 346 1.02 19.07 -4.37
C GLN A 346 0.53 20.29 -3.58
N VAL A 347 1.38 20.85 -2.74
CA VAL A 347 1.10 22.08 -2.00
C VAL A 347 2.16 23.14 -2.17
N GLU A 348 1.72 24.39 -2.11
CA GLU A 348 2.54 25.59 -2.17
C GLU A 348 1.96 26.66 -1.24
N ASN A 349 2.81 27.62 -0.86
CA ASN A 349 2.41 28.83 -0.15
C ASN A 349 1.70 28.55 1.18
N LEU A 350 2.51 28.28 2.21
CA LEU A 350 2.00 28.25 3.58
C LEU A 350 1.39 29.60 3.94
N SER A 351 0.18 29.59 4.48
CA SER A 351 -0.53 30.80 4.87
C SER A 351 0.20 31.55 5.98
N LYS A 352 0.14 32.89 5.97
CA LYS A 352 0.55 33.72 7.12
C LYS A 352 -0.49 33.69 8.25
N LYS A 353 -1.74 33.31 7.94
CA LYS A 353 -2.83 33.25 8.90
C LYS A 353 -2.67 32.04 9.81
N ILE A 354 -2.67 32.29 11.11
CA ILE A 354 -2.74 31.27 12.14
C ILE A 354 -4.20 30.83 12.29
N VAL A 355 -4.40 29.52 12.41
CA VAL A 355 -5.68 28.88 12.63
C VAL A 355 -5.54 27.97 13.84
N VAL A 356 -6.61 27.92 14.63
CA VAL A 356 -6.72 27.04 15.79
C VAL A 356 -7.81 26.01 15.47
N CYS A 357 -7.51 24.73 15.69
CA CYS A 357 -8.51 23.66 15.59
C CYS A 357 -8.36 22.67 16.75
N ASN A 358 -9.46 22.04 17.16
CA ASN A 358 -9.41 20.95 18.12
C ASN A 358 -8.70 19.74 17.48
N ILE A 359 -7.88 19.02 18.25
CA ILE A 359 -7.12 17.85 17.76
C ILE A 359 -8.01 16.77 17.14
N SER A 360 -9.27 16.68 17.57
CA SER A 360 -10.29 15.77 17.01
C SER A 360 -10.67 16.06 15.54
N ALA A 361 -10.29 17.22 15.00
CA ALA A 361 -10.47 17.57 13.60
C ALA A 361 -9.44 16.90 12.67
N VAL A 362 -8.36 16.33 13.22
CA VAL A 362 -7.33 15.63 12.44
C VAL A 362 -7.90 14.34 11.85
N ALA A 363 -7.73 14.16 10.53
CA ALA A 363 -8.15 12.96 9.81
C ALA A 363 -7.00 11.99 9.53
N MET A 364 -5.79 12.50 9.31
CA MET A 364 -4.57 11.70 9.18
C MET A 364 -3.31 12.54 9.28
N GLU A 365 -2.21 11.87 9.64
CA GLU A 365 -0.85 12.39 9.52
C GLU A 365 -0.36 12.27 8.08
N VAL A 366 0.48 13.22 7.68
CA VAL A 366 1.11 13.25 6.37
C VAL A 366 2.58 13.61 6.47
N VAL A 367 3.35 13.22 5.45
CA VAL A 367 4.74 13.65 5.26
C VAL A 367 4.80 14.68 4.16
N LEU A 368 5.52 15.77 4.37
CA LEU A 368 5.87 16.69 3.29
C LEU A 368 7.23 16.32 2.70
N LEU A 369 7.25 15.99 1.42
CA LEU A 369 8.46 15.69 0.67
C LEU A 369 8.73 16.83 -0.32
N GLN A 370 9.87 17.50 -0.17
CA GLN A 370 10.26 18.59 -1.07
C GLN A 370 10.59 18.04 -2.47
N HIS A 371 10.07 18.70 -3.51
CA HIS A 371 10.43 18.45 -4.90
C HIS A 371 10.59 19.78 -5.63
N LYS A 372 11.83 20.21 -5.89
CA LYS A 372 12.14 21.55 -6.43
C LYS A 372 11.51 22.63 -5.53
N ASP A 373 10.69 23.51 -6.10
CA ASP A 373 10.03 24.63 -5.40
C ASP A 373 8.66 24.28 -4.80
N VAL A 374 8.24 23.01 -4.89
CA VAL A 374 6.93 22.55 -4.44
C VAL A 374 7.07 21.40 -3.42
N PHE A 375 6.00 21.14 -2.67
CA PHE A 375 5.96 20.03 -1.72
C PHE A 375 4.93 18.99 -2.14
N ALA A 376 5.31 17.72 -2.12
CA ALA A 376 4.38 16.61 -2.16
C ALA A 376 3.88 16.31 -0.74
N VAL A 377 2.58 16.16 -0.57
CA VAL A 377 1.93 15.76 0.67
C VAL A 377 1.55 14.31 0.54
N VAL A 378 2.16 13.47 1.37
CA VAL A 378 2.06 12.02 1.30
C VAL A 378 1.33 11.50 2.53
N PRO A 379 0.16 10.87 2.37
CA PRO A 379 -0.63 10.39 3.51
C PRO A 379 -0.01 9.14 4.14
N ILE A 380 0.10 9.11 5.46
CA ILE A 380 0.62 7.94 6.20
C ILE A 380 -0.52 6.95 6.43
N ASN A 381 -0.77 6.10 5.43
CA ASN A 381 -1.95 5.22 5.37
C ASN A 381 -1.88 3.96 6.26
N HIS A 382 -0.74 3.65 6.87
CA HIS A 382 -0.65 2.55 7.84
C HIS A 382 -1.37 2.83 9.16
N SER A 383 -1.79 4.08 9.37
CA SER A 383 -2.58 4.53 10.50
C SER A 383 -4.09 4.30 10.33
N ARG A 384 -4.57 3.28 9.59
CA ARG A 384 -6.02 3.20 9.25
C ARG A 384 -6.75 1.87 9.43
N SER A 385 -6.15 0.91 10.13
CA SER A 385 -6.90 -0.15 10.86
C SER A 385 -6.46 -0.16 12.31
N LEU A 386 -6.60 0.98 12.95
CA LEU A 386 -5.99 1.24 14.24
C LEU A 386 -6.73 0.60 15.41
N PHE A 387 -8.01 0.28 15.19
CA PHE A 387 -8.83 -0.56 16.04
C PHE A 387 -9.73 -1.41 15.16
N PRO A 388 -9.29 -2.61 14.75
CA PRO A 388 -10.14 -3.51 14.00
C PRO A 388 -11.35 -3.95 14.82
N TYR A 389 -11.32 -3.79 16.15
CA TYR A 389 -12.39 -4.17 17.07
C TYR A 389 -12.85 -2.99 17.93
N CYS A 390 -14.10 -3.02 18.37
CA CYS A 390 -14.67 -2.12 19.35
C CYS A 390 -15.68 -2.87 20.22
N ILE A 391 -15.90 -2.37 21.43
CA ILE A 391 -16.94 -2.84 22.34
C ILE A 391 -18.13 -1.92 22.16
N VAL A 392 -19.28 -2.50 21.84
CA VAL A 392 -20.54 -1.79 21.70
C VAL A 392 -21.52 -2.23 22.76
N GLN A 393 -22.33 -1.30 23.22
CA GLN A 393 -23.51 -1.53 24.05
C GLN A 393 -24.73 -1.38 23.15
N PHE A 394 -25.51 -2.44 22.98
CA PHE A 394 -26.73 -2.38 22.21
C PHE A 394 -27.81 -1.63 22.98
N THR A 395 -28.51 -0.75 22.27
CA THR A 395 -29.56 0.10 22.89
C THR A 395 -30.82 -0.68 23.26
N ILE A 396 -31.07 -1.81 22.58
CA ILE A 396 -32.30 -2.61 22.73
C ILE A 396 -32.31 -3.43 24.03
N ASP A 397 -31.17 -3.99 24.44
CA ASP A 397 -31.07 -4.94 25.54
C ASP A 397 -29.92 -4.60 26.51
N GLN A 398 -29.25 -3.47 26.30
CA GLN A 398 -28.08 -3.02 27.07
C GLN A 398 -26.91 -4.01 27.06
N THR A 399 -26.93 -5.01 26.17
CA THR A 399 -25.86 -6.01 26.10
C THR A 399 -24.59 -5.38 25.56
N VAL A 400 -23.46 -5.78 26.14
CA VAL A 400 -22.13 -5.30 25.75
C VAL A 400 -21.41 -6.40 24.99
N THR A 401 -20.82 -6.09 23.84
CA THR A 401 -20.12 -7.11 23.03
C THR A 401 -19.00 -6.53 22.18
N VAL A 402 -18.01 -7.37 21.84
CA VAL A 402 -16.91 -7.03 20.94
C VAL A 402 -17.36 -7.27 19.50
N ILE A 403 -17.22 -6.25 18.66
CA ILE A 403 -17.43 -6.37 17.21
C ILE A 403 -16.28 -5.76 16.42
N PRO A 404 -16.12 -6.13 15.15
CA PRO A 404 -15.24 -5.40 14.28
C PRO A 404 -15.76 -3.99 13.99
N THR A 405 -14.87 -3.00 14.02
CA THR A 405 -15.22 -1.58 13.77
C THR A 405 -15.83 -1.38 12.37
N GLY A 406 -15.54 -2.29 11.42
CA GLY A 406 -16.15 -2.28 10.08
C GLY A 406 -17.66 -2.58 10.07
N TRP A 407 -18.24 -3.05 11.18
CA TRP A 407 -19.67 -3.35 11.29
C TRP A 407 -20.52 -2.13 11.61
N LEU A 408 -19.88 -1.01 11.96
CA LEU A 408 -20.55 0.24 12.31
C LEU A 408 -20.86 1.07 11.05
N ARG A 409 -22.13 1.36 10.80
CA ARG A 409 -22.58 2.28 9.73
C ARG A 409 -23.78 3.10 10.19
N ASN A 410 -23.72 4.43 10.07
CA ASN A 410 -24.87 5.33 10.30
C ASN A 410 -25.62 5.09 11.62
N ALA A 411 -24.88 4.95 12.74
CA ALA A 411 -25.42 4.63 14.07
C ALA A 411 -26.14 3.26 14.19
N GLN A 412 -26.00 2.40 13.18
CA GLN A 412 -26.42 1.00 13.20
C GLN A 412 -25.24 0.02 13.05
N CYS A 413 -25.33 -1.09 13.77
CA CYS A 413 -24.38 -2.18 13.79
C CYS A 413 -25.03 -3.37 13.13
N TRP A 414 -24.39 -3.92 12.11
CA TRP A 414 -24.88 -5.09 11.40
C TRP A 414 -24.41 -6.37 12.08
N TRP A 415 -25.32 -7.32 12.25
CA TRP A 415 -25.10 -8.52 13.05
C TRP A 415 -25.56 -9.79 12.32
N PRO A 416 -24.67 -10.80 12.18
CA PRO A 416 -25.01 -12.06 11.52
C PRO A 416 -25.94 -12.91 12.39
N GLN A 417 -26.87 -13.64 11.77
CA GLN A 417 -27.77 -14.56 12.49
C GLN A 417 -27.06 -15.83 13.01
N GLU A 418 -25.96 -16.24 12.37
CA GLU A 418 -25.19 -17.42 12.74
C GLU A 418 -23.67 -17.15 12.71
N SER A 419 -22.88 -18.03 13.35
CA SER A 419 -21.41 -17.99 13.27
C SER A 419 -20.78 -16.65 13.69
N VAL A 420 -21.43 -15.90 14.58
CA VAL A 420 -21.04 -14.54 14.99
C VAL A 420 -19.56 -14.45 15.38
N LYS A 421 -19.08 -15.32 16.28
CA LYS A 421 -17.69 -15.33 16.74
C LYS A 421 -16.68 -15.54 15.61
N ARG A 422 -17.04 -16.34 14.60
CA ARG A 422 -16.22 -16.55 13.40
C ARG A 422 -16.16 -15.25 12.60
N HIS A 423 -17.29 -14.63 12.32
CA HIS A 423 -17.33 -13.37 11.58
C HIS A 423 -16.58 -12.23 12.28
N ILE A 424 -16.66 -12.16 13.61
CA ILE A 424 -15.89 -11.21 14.42
C ILE A 424 -14.39 -11.49 14.25
N LEU A 425 -13.93 -12.72 14.54
CA LEU A 425 -12.50 -13.08 14.49
C LEU A 425 -11.87 -12.90 13.10
N PHE A 426 -12.65 -13.11 12.04
CA PHE A 426 -12.22 -12.90 10.66
C PHE A 426 -12.46 -11.48 10.14
N ASN A 427 -13.01 -10.57 10.96
CA ASN A 427 -13.37 -9.21 10.57
C ASN A 427 -14.14 -9.19 9.23
N SER A 428 -15.12 -10.08 9.11
CA SER A 428 -15.94 -10.21 7.89
C SER A 428 -16.71 -8.91 7.65
N GLU A 429 -16.84 -8.45 6.40
CA GLU A 429 -17.68 -7.29 6.14
C GLU A 429 -19.17 -7.63 6.30
N PRO A 430 -20.00 -6.68 6.77
CA PRO A 430 -21.43 -6.91 6.90
C PRO A 430 -22.13 -7.17 5.56
N ASP A 431 -22.99 -8.18 5.55
CA ASP A 431 -23.92 -8.40 4.45
C ASP A 431 -25.26 -7.71 4.76
N VAL A 432 -25.49 -6.57 4.11
CA VAL A 432 -26.66 -5.71 4.29
C VAL A 432 -27.98 -6.44 3.96
N ASN A 433 -27.94 -7.52 3.17
CA ASN A 433 -29.14 -8.25 2.77
C ASN A 433 -29.52 -9.38 3.73
N SER A 434 -28.57 -9.93 4.49
CA SER A 434 -28.79 -11.11 5.34
C SER A 434 -28.55 -10.86 6.82
N TRP A 435 -27.80 -9.82 7.18
CA TRP A 435 -27.52 -9.47 8.57
C TRP A 435 -28.58 -8.48 9.08
N SER A 436 -28.89 -8.57 10.37
CA SER A 436 -29.82 -7.64 11.01
C SER A 436 -29.07 -6.41 11.53
N SER A 437 -29.69 -5.22 11.46
CA SER A 437 -29.09 -3.98 11.95
C SER A 437 -29.63 -3.60 13.33
N PHE A 438 -28.76 -3.22 14.25
CA PHE A 438 -29.11 -2.84 15.63
C PHE A 438 -28.51 -1.48 16.00
N ALA A 439 -29.25 -0.66 16.74
CA ALA A 439 -28.73 0.60 17.27
C ALA A 439 -27.81 0.34 18.47
N PHE A 440 -26.70 1.07 18.54
CA PHE A 440 -25.63 0.79 19.48
C PHE A 440 -24.97 2.09 19.98
N LYS A 441 -24.24 1.96 21.09
CA LYS A 441 -23.30 2.97 21.59
C LYS A 441 -21.91 2.34 21.64
N VAL A 442 -20.90 2.96 21.02
CA VAL A 442 -19.53 2.49 21.21
C VAL A 442 -19.07 2.88 22.60
N VAL A 443 -18.58 1.88 23.34
CA VAL A 443 -18.07 2.06 24.69
C VAL A 443 -16.54 2.13 24.68
N HIS A 444 -15.89 1.33 23.81
CA HIS A 444 -14.44 1.20 23.78
C HIS A 444 -13.95 0.77 22.40
N TYR A 445 -12.74 1.16 22.00
CA TYR A 445 -12.11 0.64 20.78
C TYR A 445 -10.90 -0.23 21.15
N SER A 446 -10.54 -1.22 20.34
CA SER A 446 -9.45 -2.14 20.66
C SER A 446 -8.68 -2.65 19.44
N ARG A 447 -7.38 -2.91 19.66
CA ARG A 447 -6.43 -3.30 18.61
C ARG A 447 -6.54 -4.76 18.21
N THR A 448 -6.99 -5.61 19.12
CA THR A 448 -7.16 -7.04 18.90
C THR A 448 -8.47 -7.50 19.52
N TYR A 449 -9.04 -8.59 19.02
CA TYR A 449 -10.19 -9.21 19.64
C TYR A 449 -9.89 -9.60 21.09
N ALA A 450 -8.72 -10.21 21.34
CA ALA A 450 -8.33 -10.68 22.68
C ALA A 450 -8.26 -9.55 23.72
N THR A 451 -7.76 -8.37 23.35
CA THR A 451 -7.74 -7.21 24.25
C THR A 451 -9.14 -6.67 24.52
N ALA A 452 -10.03 -6.66 23.52
CA ALA A 452 -11.42 -6.24 23.70
C ALA A 452 -12.22 -7.25 24.56
N ASP A 453 -12.00 -8.54 24.35
CA ASP A 453 -12.66 -9.65 25.03
C ASP A 453 -12.29 -9.70 26.53
N VAL A 454 -11.07 -9.28 26.89
CA VAL A 454 -10.68 -9.12 28.30
C VAL A 454 -11.35 -7.89 28.93
N SER A 455 -11.54 -6.81 28.17
CA SER A 455 -12.15 -5.57 28.66
C SER A 455 -13.69 -5.63 28.74
N ILE A 456 -14.35 -6.61 28.11
CA ILE A 456 -15.82 -6.73 28.07
C ILE A 456 -16.42 -6.83 29.48
N THR A 457 -15.79 -7.61 30.36
CA THR A 457 -16.28 -7.90 31.72
C THR A 457 -16.32 -6.63 32.58
N PHE A 458 -15.39 -5.70 32.37
CA PHE A 458 -15.41 -4.39 33.04
C PHE A 458 -16.63 -3.57 32.63
N PHE A 459 -16.98 -3.56 31.34
CA PHE A 459 -18.10 -2.78 30.82
C PHE A 459 -19.46 -3.41 31.14
N GLU A 460 -19.57 -4.75 31.16
CA GLU A 460 -20.76 -5.46 31.67
C GLU A 460 -21.08 -5.03 33.12
N THR A 461 -20.05 -4.83 33.95
CA THR A 461 -20.21 -4.42 35.36
C THR A 461 -20.66 -2.96 35.51
N ILE A 462 -20.40 -2.11 34.50
CA ILE A 462 -20.77 -0.67 34.51
C ILE A 462 -22.19 -0.47 33.97
N THR A 463 -22.64 -1.29 33.00
CA THR A 463 -23.96 -1.20 32.39
C THR A 463 -25.11 -1.61 33.32
N ASP A 464 -24.82 -2.42 34.35
CA ASP A 464 -25.80 -2.80 35.38
C ASP A 464 -26.15 -1.63 36.33
N ILE A 465 -25.42 -0.51 36.25
CA ILE A 465 -25.62 0.70 37.04
C ILE A 465 -26.12 1.82 36.11
N VAL A 466 -27.43 1.85 35.83
CA VAL A 466 -28.31 3.05 35.82
C VAL A 466 -29.67 2.71 35.20
N LEU A 467 -30.70 3.00 35.99
CA LEU A 467 -32.13 2.84 35.80
C LEU A 467 -32.75 3.93 34.90
N TYR A 468 -33.74 3.50 34.08
CA TYR A 468 -34.93 4.21 33.56
C TYR A 468 -34.84 5.71 33.18
N SER A 469 -35.12 6.01 31.90
CA SER A 469 -36.30 6.81 31.51
C SER A 469 -36.48 6.86 29.99
N GLU A 470 -37.74 6.94 29.60
CA GLU A 470 -38.32 6.77 28.27
C GLU A 470 -38.18 7.99 27.35
N ASP A 471 -38.38 7.70 26.06
CA ASP A 471 -39.19 8.46 25.08
C ASP A 471 -38.59 9.08 23.80
N GLU A 472 -39.19 8.58 22.71
CA GLU A 472 -39.64 9.20 21.45
C GLU A 472 -38.70 9.50 20.24
N SER A 473 -38.89 8.66 19.19
CA SER A 473 -39.26 9.00 17.78
C SER A 473 -38.21 9.71 16.88
N GLN A 474 -38.15 9.60 15.54
CA GLN A 474 -38.79 8.82 14.47
C GLN A 474 -37.97 9.03 13.16
N SER A 475 -38.09 8.10 12.21
CA SER A 475 -38.20 8.33 10.74
C SER A 475 -36.97 8.44 9.79
N LEU A 476 -37.06 7.59 8.74
CA LEU A 476 -36.87 7.81 7.29
C LEU A 476 -35.56 7.43 6.57
N LEU A 477 -35.81 6.67 5.49
CA LEU A 477 -34.96 6.01 4.50
C LEU A 477 -34.42 6.99 3.43
N THR A 478 -33.30 6.64 2.77
CA THR A 478 -32.86 7.26 1.50
C THR A 478 -32.36 6.25 0.47
N GLU A 479 -32.66 6.58 -0.79
CA GLU A 479 -32.54 5.92 -2.10
C GLU A 479 -31.11 5.55 -2.63
N PRO A 480 -31.00 4.76 -3.73
CA PRO A 480 -29.72 4.23 -4.25
C PRO A 480 -28.93 5.20 -5.17
N PRO A 481 -27.65 4.92 -5.49
CA PRO A 481 -26.69 5.93 -5.93
C PRO A 481 -26.77 6.31 -7.42
N SER A 482 -26.27 7.52 -7.68
CA SER A 482 -26.55 8.36 -8.85
C SER A 482 -25.70 8.09 -10.11
N THR A 483 -26.26 8.51 -11.23
CA THR A 483 -25.82 8.55 -12.64
C THR A 483 -24.40 9.07 -12.92
N LYS A 484 -23.67 9.63 -11.94
CA LYS A 484 -22.32 10.19 -12.12
C LYS A 484 -21.20 9.14 -12.25
N GLU A 485 -21.33 7.98 -11.60
CA GLU A 485 -20.30 6.93 -11.64
C GLU A 485 -20.24 6.22 -13.01
N LYS A 486 -21.39 6.09 -13.69
CA LYS A 486 -21.47 5.52 -15.05
C LYS A 486 -20.82 6.41 -16.10
N ALA A 487 -20.84 7.73 -15.92
CA ALA A 487 -20.23 8.67 -16.85
C ALA A 487 -18.68 8.68 -16.77
N LEU A 488 -18.12 8.47 -15.58
CA LEU A 488 -16.68 8.39 -15.37
C LEU A 488 -16.08 7.12 -16.01
N LEU A 489 -16.77 5.98 -15.89
CA LEU A 489 -16.33 4.71 -16.47
C LEU A 489 -16.27 4.75 -18.02
N HIS A 490 -17.24 5.42 -18.65
CA HIS A 490 -17.29 5.57 -20.11
C HIS A 490 -16.14 6.44 -20.63
N THR A 491 -15.83 7.53 -19.94
CA THR A 491 -14.75 8.46 -20.32
C THR A 491 -13.37 7.81 -20.24
N ILE A 492 -13.16 6.91 -19.27
CA ILE A 492 -11.90 6.17 -19.10
C ILE A 492 -11.73 5.13 -20.22
N LEU A 493 -12.79 4.41 -20.58
CA LEU A 493 -12.77 3.40 -21.64
C LEU A 493 -12.44 4.00 -23.02
N GLU A 494 -12.98 5.18 -23.35
CA GLU A 494 -12.70 5.86 -24.62
C GLU A 494 -11.21 6.24 -24.75
N LYS A 495 -10.60 6.76 -23.68
CA LYS A 495 -9.18 7.15 -23.68
C LYS A 495 -8.22 5.96 -23.80
N VAL A 496 -8.55 4.84 -23.16
CA VAL A 496 -7.75 3.61 -23.27
C VAL A 496 -7.80 3.02 -24.69
N MET A 497 -8.97 3.08 -25.33
CA MET A 497 -9.12 2.63 -26.73
C MET A 497 -8.35 3.53 -27.71
N GLN A 498 -8.34 4.84 -27.47
CA GLN A 498 -7.59 5.80 -28.31
C GLN A 498 -6.08 5.55 -28.25
N LEU A 499 -5.52 5.35 -27.04
CA LEU A 499 -4.10 5.02 -26.85
C LEU A 499 -3.73 3.67 -27.49
N SER A 500 -4.61 2.67 -27.41
CA SER A 500 -4.41 1.37 -28.07
C SER A 500 -4.38 1.47 -29.60
N SER A 501 -5.19 2.36 -30.17
CA SER A 501 -5.23 2.63 -31.61
C SER A 501 -3.98 3.36 -32.11
N GLU A 502 -3.51 4.37 -31.37
CA GLU A 502 -2.27 5.11 -31.69
C GLU A 502 -1.04 4.19 -31.67
N VAL A 503 -0.98 3.25 -30.71
CA VAL A 503 0.07 2.22 -30.65
C VAL A 503 0.00 1.23 -31.83
N LYS A 504 -1.19 0.97 -32.38
CA LYS A 504 -1.35 0.14 -33.59
C LYS A 504 -0.95 0.88 -34.87
N GLU A 505 -1.25 2.17 -34.99
CA GLU A 505 -0.81 2.99 -36.14
C GLU A 505 0.71 3.19 -36.15
N LEU A 506 1.33 3.37 -34.98
CA LEU A 506 2.81 3.41 -34.86
C LEU A 506 3.48 2.11 -35.30
N LYS A 507 2.78 0.96 -35.24
CA LYS A 507 3.26 -0.33 -35.77
C LYS A 507 3.11 -0.46 -37.29
N LYS A 508 2.22 0.31 -37.94
CA LYS A 508 2.05 0.33 -39.40
C LYS A 508 3.11 1.18 -40.11
N LEU A 509 3.75 2.10 -39.40
CA LEU A 509 4.74 3.04 -39.93
C LEU A 509 6.19 2.52 -39.94
N GLN A 510 6.44 1.25 -39.60
CA GLN A 510 7.74 0.60 -39.85
C GLN A 510 7.64 -0.28 -41.12
N PRO A 511 8.54 -0.13 -42.12
CA PRO A 511 8.41 -0.89 -43.36
C PRO A 511 8.69 -2.38 -43.10
N ILE A 512 7.72 -3.20 -43.50
CA ILE A 512 7.87 -4.64 -43.69
C ILE A 512 8.54 -4.85 -45.04
N THR A 513 9.69 -5.51 -45.08
CA THR A 513 10.17 -6.19 -46.29
C THR A 513 10.59 -7.62 -45.95
N SER A 514 9.67 -8.56 -46.20
CA SER A 514 9.96 -9.96 -46.51
C SER A 514 10.04 -10.09 -48.03
N GLY A 515 11.11 -10.70 -48.54
CA GLY A 515 11.47 -10.65 -49.96
C GLY A 515 10.70 -11.56 -50.92
N GLN A 516 10.84 -11.28 -52.22
CA GLN A 516 11.10 -12.22 -53.31
C GLN A 516 11.51 -11.47 -54.59
N GLN A 517 12.28 -12.17 -55.42
CA GLN A 517 12.99 -11.80 -56.65
C GLN A 517 12.26 -10.90 -57.69
N SER A 518 13.00 -10.00 -58.34
CA SER A 518 13.19 -9.94 -59.82
C SER A 518 14.04 -8.71 -60.23
N MET A 519 14.71 -8.87 -61.36
CA MET A 519 15.81 -8.08 -61.92
C MET A 519 15.46 -6.68 -62.45
N GLU A 520 16.52 -5.86 -62.54
CA GLU A 520 16.84 -4.83 -63.55
C GLU A 520 16.50 -3.34 -63.34
N ASN A 521 17.61 -2.58 -63.22
CA ASN A 521 17.94 -1.26 -63.78
C ASN A 521 17.23 0.00 -63.26
N ILE A 522 17.98 0.89 -62.58
CA ILE A 522 18.65 2.05 -63.22
C ILE A 522 19.56 2.74 -62.17
N ASP A 523 20.82 2.90 -62.56
CA ASP A 523 21.93 3.57 -61.86
C ASP A 523 21.73 5.08 -61.64
N TYR A 524 22.35 5.62 -60.57
CA TYR A 524 23.45 6.60 -60.68
C TYR A 524 24.28 6.66 -59.37
N LEU A 525 25.58 6.38 -59.52
CA LEU A 525 26.77 6.44 -58.62
C LEU A 525 27.18 7.89 -58.23
N PRO A 526 28.30 8.16 -57.49
CA PRO A 526 29.15 7.33 -56.60
C PRO A 526 29.59 8.01 -55.27
N LEU A 527 30.05 7.22 -54.28
CA LEU A 527 31.05 7.64 -53.29
C LEU A 527 32.04 6.47 -53.05
N SER A 528 33.28 6.64 -53.50
CA SER A 528 34.47 5.82 -53.21
C SER A 528 34.99 6.17 -51.80
N SER A 529 35.39 5.24 -50.94
CA SER A 529 36.57 4.38 -51.07
C SER A 529 36.32 2.98 -50.51
N SER A 530 36.31 1.98 -51.41
CA SER A 530 35.92 0.59 -51.15
C SER A 530 37.08 -0.41 -51.13
N GLU A 531 38.33 0.01 -51.33
CA GLU A 531 39.43 -0.93 -51.56
C GLU A 531 39.94 -1.63 -50.28
N GLU A 532 39.91 -0.99 -49.11
CA GLU A 532 40.28 -1.65 -47.84
C GLU A 532 39.21 -2.63 -47.33
N MET A 533 37.95 -2.44 -47.73
CA MET A 533 36.81 -3.30 -47.37
C MET A 533 36.63 -4.48 -48.34
N ILE A 534 37.23 -4.42 -49.53
CA ILE A 534 37.24 -5.53 -50.50
C ILE A 534 38.30 -6.55 -50.10
N GLN A 535 39.52 -6.11 -49.75
CA GLN A 535 40.58 -7.04 -49.32
C GLN A 535 40.22 -7.81 -48.04
N LEU A 536 39.58 -7.15 -47.07
CA LEU A 536 39.17 -7.78 -45.81
C LEU A 536 38.04 -8.80 -46.00
N ASN A 537 37.16 -8.59 -47.00
CA ASN A 537 36.08 -9.52 -47.31
C ASN A 537 36.56 -10.71 -48.16
N GLU A 538 37.54 -10.53 -49.04
CA GLU A 538 38.17 -11.63 -49.78
C GLU A 538 38.94 -12.57 -48.86
N ASP A 539 39.68 -12.05 -47.88
CA ASP A 539 40.38 -12.84 -46.85
C ASP A 539 39.39 -13.60 -45.92
N LEU A 540 38.22 -13.01 -45.63
CA LEU A 540 37.16 -13.63 -44.84
C LEU A 540 36.37 -14.69 -45.61
N GLU A 541 36.21 -14.56 -46.93
CA GLU A 541 35.58 -15.60 -47.76
C GLU A 541 36.52 -16.80 -47.99
N GLU A 542 37.82 -16.58 -48.11
CA GLU A 542 38.81 -17.66 -48.26
C GLU A 542 38.97 -18.46 -46.94
N ALA A 543 38.98 -17.79 -45.79
CA ALA A 543 39.00 -18.43 -44.47
C ALA A 543 37.74 -19.28 -44.18
N ASN A 544 36.59 -18.90 -44.74
CA ASN A 544 35.33 -19.64 -44.57
C ASN A 544 35.20 -20.87 -45.49
N LYS A 545 36.03 -21.00 -46.53
CA LYS A 545 36.12 -22.22 -47.35
C LYS A 545 36.89 -23.36 -46.67
N PHE A 546 37.73 -23.10 -45.68
CA PHE A 546 38.51 -24.13 -44.99
C PHE A 546 37.79 -24.82 -43.80
N ASN A 547 36.64 -24.32 -43.35
CA ASN A 547 35.88 -24.89 -42.22
C ASN A 547 34.65 -25.72 -42.63
N LYS A 548 34.61 -26.19 -43.88
CA LYS A 548 33.58 -27.13 -44.40
C LYS A 548 34.16 -28.30 -45.19
N LEU A 549 35.33 -28.78 -44.74
CA LEU A 549 35.80 -30.17 -44.79
C LEU A 549 36.11 -30.57 -43.35
#